data_AF-A0AAV3TCA2-F1
#
_entry.id   AF-A0AAV3TCA2-F1
#
_cell.length_a   1.000
_cell.length_b   1.000
_cell.length_c   1.000
_cell.angle_alpha   90.00
_cell.angle_beta   90.00
_cell.angle_gamma   90.00
#
_symmetry.space_group_name_H-M   'P 1'
#
loop_
_entity.id
_entity.type
_entity.pdbx_description
1 polymer ?
#
loop_
_entity_poly.entity_id
_entity_poly.type
_entity_poly.pdbx_seq_one_letter_code
_entity_poly.pdbx_strand_id
1 'polypeptide(L)'
;MRRILVKGPDCSIADTHVDWDESDNIKNHTHAFIDLMDLQLHAHEFAHPYFGWEESVTFPDRRDLVQFIGAGNDVVIRLPEELSPYFKGEDHDGNDEKYQANLLSWLPFGIDASDDENGDLIELVDDEWDWYFGNQFNWEIVINDIGQLQTFTWDPYLDPRPRKGGPKALRSPTKGEYGPHFDFWRIAVDNVNRAIAAEVRLIDESEDQVSPGAVYLVPEKKSQDFDGFVRQTLTHLFEFDLDSVPGWVDSYELPNHNKVEQEINDIESQISSLEDTIRNSREFRTILFDTGDSLEDTVRGVLRHMGLSVDPEKSGHRDGGIPLDSETYILEITGTDGGVSHGKISQLDRHLSDAESEGYGTNRTGLLIVNHDRKSDPEDRRLNTENFTDELDERGFKLLTTVELYKMLCAYERNELTTEDVIDIISTEDNIIQFDDDLTETTTNVLSRVDNVKRLLSGLFQD
;
A
#
# COMPACT_ATOMS: atom_id res chain seq x y z
N MET A 1 -13.61 -18.00 36.92
CA MET A 1 -13.56 -18.79 35.68
C MET A 1 -12.82 -17.91 34.70
N ARG A 2 -11.66 -18.37 34.21
CA ARG A 2 -10.87 -17.60 33.25
C ARG A 2 -11.69 -17.52 31.95
N ARG A 3 -11.72 -16.34 31.33
CA ARG A 3 -12.51 -16.06 30.11
C ARG A 3 -11.59 -15.45 29.08
N ILE A 4 -11.57 -16.00 27.88
CA ILE A 4 -10.64 -15.64 26.81
C ILE A 4 -11.41 -14.89 25.73
N LEU A 5 -11.02 -13.64 25.51
CA LEU A 5 -11.43 -12.85 24.36
C LEU A 5 -10.37 -12.99 23.26
N VAL A 6 -10.82 -13.22 22.03
CA VAL A 6 -9.99 -13.10 20.84
C VAL A 6 -10.61 -12.05 19.93
N LYS A 7 -9.79 -11.09 19.47
CA LYS A 7 -10.15 -10.12 18.44
C LYS A 7 -9.22 -10.28 17.24
N GLY A 8 -9.80 -10.56 16.07
CA GLY A 8 -9.09 -10.98 14.86
C GLY A 8 -9.62 -12.32 14.34
N PRO A 9 -8.77 -13.26 13.90
CA PRO A 9 -9.23 -14.50 13.30
C PRO A 9 -9.85 -15.44 14.35
N ASP A 10 -10.81 -16.27 13.92
CA ASP A 10 -11.48 -17.22 14.80
C ASP A 10 -10.45 -18.19 15.43
N CYS A 11 -10.59 -18.39 16.73
CA CYS A 11 -9.66 -19.17 17.52
C CYS A 11 -10.45 -20.18 18.34
N SER A 12 -10.06 -21.45 18.18
CA SER A 12 -10.79 -22.60 18.69
C SER A 12 -10.87 -22.68 20.22
N ILE A 13 -10.09 -21.86 20.92
CA ILE A 13 -10.02 -21.79 22.38
C ILE A 13 -10.69 -20.55 22.98
N ALA A 14 -11.13 -19.60 22.15
CA ALA A 14 -11.75 -18.38 22.63
C ALA A 14 -13.13 -18.69 23.25
N ASP A 15 -13.43 -18.07 24.39
CA ASP A 15 -14.82 -18.06 24.92
C ASP A 15 -15.67 -17.08 24.10
N THR A 16 -15.05 -16.01 23.64
CA THR A 16 -15.65 -14.96 22.82
C THR A 16 -14.69 -14.62 21.68
N HIS A 17 -15.15 -14.77 20.46
CA HIS A 17 -14.51 -14.26 19.24
C HIS A 17 -15.25 -12.98 18.81
N VAL A 18 -14.50 -11.99 18.33
CA VAL A 18 -15.00 -10.69 17.92
C VAL A 18 -14.22 -10.25 16.69
N ASP A 19 -14.94 -9.89 15.62
CA ASP A 19 -14.30 -9.36 14.41
C ASP A 19 -13.87 -7.89 14.61
N TRP A 20 -13.19 -7.28 13.64
CA TRP A 20 -12.62 -5.94 13.79
C TRP A 20 -13.67 -4.83 13.81
N ASP A 21 -14.76 -4.97 13.08
CA ASP A 21 -15.91 -4.05 13.08
C ASP A 21 -16.86 -4.25 14.27
N GLU A 22 -16.70 -5.34 15.03
CA GLU A 22 -17.49 -5.65 16.21
C GLU A 22 -16.86 -5.15 17.52
N SER A 23 -17.70 -4.56 18.38
CA SER A 23 -17.30 -4.15 19.73
C SER A 23 -17.66 -5.21 20.77
N ASP A 24 -16.73 -5.53 21.66
CA ASP A 24 -17.01 -6.25 22.91
C ASP A 24 -16.43 -5.54 24.13
N ASN A 25 -17.04 -5.79 25.29
CA ASN A 25 -16.54 -5.27 26.55
C ASN A 25 -15.48 -6.21 27.13
N ILE A 26 -14.21 -5.85 26.87
CA ILE A 26 -13.02 -6.57 27.35
C ILE A 26 -13.07 -6.89 28.86
N LYS A 27 -13.74 -6.06 29.68
CA LYS A 27 -13.87 -6.27 31.13
C LYS A 27 -14.68 -7.51 31.54
N ASN A 28 -15.37 -8.15 30.59
CA ASN A 28 -16.06 -9.42 30.81
C ASN A 28 -15.12 -10.64 30.78
N HIS A 29 -13.85 -10.42 30.47
CA HIS A 29 -12.82 -11.43 30.22
C HIS A 29 -11.70 -11.34 31.26
N THR A 30 -10.77 -12.29 31.21
CA THR A 30 -9.55 -12.29 32.05
C THR A 30 -8.27 -12.27 31.21
N HIS A 31 -8.34 -12.73 29.96
CA HIS A 31 -7.26 -12.60 28.99
C HIS A 31 -7.87 -12.11 27.68
N ALA A 32 -7.18 -11.22 26.99
CA ALA A 32 -7.55 -10.78 25.65
C ALA A 32 -6.38 -10.97 24.70
N PHE A 33 -6.63 -11.60 23.56
CA PHE A 33 -5.68 -11.75 22.47
C PHE A 33 -6.15 -10.89 21.31
N ILE A 34 -5.25 -10.04 20.81
CA ILE A 34 -5.55 -9.06 19.76
C ILE A 34 -4.54 -9.26 18.64
N ASP A 35 -5.05 -9.56 17.44
CA ASP A 35 -4.22 -9.93 16.30
C ASP A 35 -4.05 -8.79 15.29
N LEU A 36 -3.15 -7.85 15.57
CA LEU A 36 -2.98 -6.71 14.66
C LEU A 36 -2.40 -7.10 13.29
N MET A 37 -1.75 -8.27 13.18
CA MET A 37 -1.29 -8.79 11.90
C MET A 37 -2.47 -9.16 10.99
N ASP A 38 -3.49 -9.81 11.54
CA ASP A 38 -4.73 -10.09 10.82
C ASP A 38 -5.45 -8.80 10.39
N LEU A 39 -5.53 -7.80 11.27
CA LEU A 39 -6.09 -6.50 10.91
C LEU A 39 -5.31 -5.83 9.77
N GLN A 40 -3.99 -5.92 9.76
CA GLN A 40 -3.18 -5.35 8.69
C GLN A 40 -3.49 -6.01 7.35
N LEU A 41 -3.55 -7.34 7.31
CA LEU A 41 -3.85 -8.10 6.08
C LEU A 41 -5.24 -7.75 5.53
N HIS A 42 -6.22 -7.58 6.41
CA HIS A 42 -7.60 -7.28 6.06
C HIS A 42 -7.95 -5.79 6.15
N ALA A 43 -6.98 -4.88 6.27
CA ALA A 43 -7.24 -3.44 6.48
C ALA A 43 -8.07 -2.81 5.34
N HIS A 44 -7.95 -3.37 4.14
CA HIS A 44 -8.71 -2.96 2.96
C HIS A 44 -10.21 -3.28 3.07
N GLU A 45 -10.62 -4.20 3.94
CA GLU A 45 -12.01 -4.58 4.17
C GLU A 45 -12.73 -3.55 5.04
N PHE A 46 -12.01 -2.99 6.01
CA PHE A 46 -12.57 -2.12 7.04
C PHE A 46 -12.43 -0.62 6.74
N ALA A 47 -13.32 0.16 7.34
CA ALA A 47 -13.22 1.61 7.35
C ALA A 47 -12.36 2.11 8.51
N HIS A 48 -11.77 3.27 8.31
CA HIS A 48 -10.91 3.90 9.29
C HIS A 48 -11.72 4.17 10.58
N PRO A 49 -11.15 3.92 11.78
CA PRO A 49 -11.88 4.00 13.05
C PRO A 49 -12.62 5.33 13.29
N TYR A 50 -12.02 6.44 12.82
CA TYR A 50 -12.60 7.78 12.93
C TYR A 50 -14.02 7.91 12.35
N PHE A 51 -14.33 7.21 11.27
CA PHE A 51 -15.59 7.42 10.56
C PHE A 51 -16.81 6.88 11.32
N GLY A 52 -16.62 5.88 12.20
CA GLY A 52 -17.69 5.26 12.96
C GLY A 52 -18.79 4.65 12.09
N TRP A 53 -18.41 4.12 10.92
CA TRP A 53 -19.29 3.35 10.05
C TRP A 53 -19.53 1.94 10.62
N GLU A 54 -20.45 1.18 10.01
CA GLU A 54 -20.75 -0.18 10.47
C GLU A 54 -19.52 -1.09 10.32
N GLU A 55 -18.79 -0.90 9.23
CA GLU A 55 -17.53 -1.57 8.88
C GLU A 55 -16.28 -0.89 9.44
N SER A 56 -16.42 0.15 10.28
CA SER A 56 -15.26 0.81 10.89
C SER A 56 -14.59 -0.10 11.89
N VAL A 57 -13.26 -0.17 11.85
CA VAL A 57 -12.48 -0.88 12.87
C VAL A 57 -12.80 -0.30 14.25
N THR A 58 -13.16 -1.18 15.16
CA THR A 58 -13.38 -0.86 16.56
C THR A 58 -12.23 -1.41 17.39
N PHE A 59 -11.69 -0.60 18.29
CA PHE A 59 -10.67 -1.03 19.26
C PHE A 59 -11.24 -1.00 20.67
N PRO A 60 -10.66 -1.76 21.62
CA PRO A 60 -11.03 -1.63 23.03
C PRO A 60 -10.86 -0.18 23.52
N ASP A 61 -11.81 0.29 24.33
CA ASP A 61 -11.72 1.63 24.93
C ASP A 61 -10.52 1.71 25.88
N ARG A 62 -9.73 2.79 25.76
CA ARG A 62 -8.52 3.02 26.59
C ARG A 62 -8.80 2.92 28.09
N ARG A 63 -9.94 3.44 28.56
CA ARG A 63 -10.28 3.41 29.99
C ARG A 63 -10.68 2.02 30.43
N ASP A 64 -11.38 1.30 29.56
CA ASP A 64 -11.74 -0.10 29.82
C ASP A 64 -10.49 -0.98 29.86
N LEU A 65 -9.51 -0.74 28.98
CA LEU A 65 -8.22 -1.40 29.01
C LEU A 65 -7.44 -1.10 30.30
N VAL A 66 -7.43 0.16 30.76
CA VAL A 66 -6.78 0.53 32.04
C VAL A 66 -7.44 -0.15 33.23
N GLN A 67 -8.77 -0.19 33.27
CA GLN A 67 -9.51 -0.91 34.30
C GLN A 67 -9.24 -2.42 34.22
N PHE A 68 -9.16 -2.97 33.01
CA PHE A 68 -8.89 -4.38 32.76
C PHE A 68 -7.51 -4.78 33.29
N ILE A 69 -6.47 -4.05 32.92
CA ILE A 69 -5.09 -4.27 33.38
C ILE A 69 -4.98 -4.06 34.90
N GLY A 70 -5.57 -2.98 35.42
CA GLY A 70 -5.58 -2.68 36.85
C GLY A 70 -6.30 -3.74 37.70
N ALA A 71 -7.25 -4.47 37.10
CA ALA A 71 -7.93 -5.58 37.76
C ALA A 71 -7.09 -6.89 37.78
N GLY A 72 -5.90 -6.89 37.19
CA GLY A 72 -5.02 -8.06 37.15
C GLY A 72 -5.24 -8.97 35.94
N ASN A 73 -5.78 -8.43 34.86
CA ASN A 73 -6.02 -9.16 33.62
C ASN A 73 -4.98 -8.79 32.55
N ASP A 74 -4.72 -9.72 31.63
CA ASP A 74 -3.64 -9.61 30.66
C ASP A 74 -4.14 -9.45 29.23
N VAL A 75 -3.46 -8.60 28.47
CA VAL A 75 -3.70 -8.43 27.04
C VAL A 75 -2.45 -8.83 26.28
N VAL A 76 -2.59 -9.74 25.32
CA VAL A 76 -1.51 -10.17 24.44
C VAL A 76 -1.80 -9.66 23.04
N ILE A 77 -0.90 -8.86 22.51
CA ILE A 77 -1.03 -8.23 21.20
C ILE A 77 0.02 -8.82 20.28
N ARG A 78 -0.44 -9.50 19.23
CA ARG A 78 0.42 -9.91 18.12
C ARG A 78 0.62 -8.71 17.21
N LEU A 79 1.86 -8.26 17.10
CA LEU A 79 2.23 -7.06 16.35
C LEU A 79 2.13 -7.32 14.84
N PRO A 80 1.75 -6.28 14.07
CA PRO A 80 1.71 -6.34 12.62
C PRO A 80 3.13 -6.35 12.04
N GLU A 81 3.25 -6.49 10.72
CA GLU A 81 4.47 -6.12 9.96
C GLU A 81 4.51 -4.62 9.63
N GLU A 82 3.34 -3.98 9.45
CA GLU A 82 3.19 -2.55 9.17
C GLU A 82 2.27 -1.90 10.23
N LEU A 83 2.76 -0.87 10.92
CA LEU A 83 2.02 -0.21 12.00
C LEU A 83 0.90 0.71 11.54
N SER A 84 0.92 1.14 10.28
CA SER A 84 0.05 2.20 9.76
C SER A 84 -0.60 1.83 8.41
N PRO A 85 -1.33 0.71 8.32
CA PRO A 85 -1.99 0.32 7.09
C PRO A 85 -3.11 1.30 6.72
N TYR A 86 -3.51 1.24 5.45
CA TYR A 86 -4.52 2.11 4.85
C TYR A 86 -5.92 1.51 4.95
N PHE A 87 -6.82 2.23 5.63
CA PHE A 87 -8.23 1.87 5.77
C PHE A 87 -9.12 2.68 4.82
N LYS A 88 -10.31 2.18 4.51
CA LYS A 88 -11.32 2.91 3.73
C LYS A 88 -11.78 4.17 4.46
N GLY A 89 -12.14 5.19 3.69
CA GLY A 89 -12.73 6.41 4.20
C GLY A 89 -13.31 7.26 3.08
N GLU A 90 -13.77 8.44 3.44
CA GLU A 90 -14.25 9.43 2.48
C GLU A 90 -13.60 10.78 2.76
N ASP A 91 -13.35 11.55 1.71
CA ASP A 91 -12.92 12.94 1.82
C ASP A 91 -14.05 13.85 2.35
N HIS A 92 -13.81 15.17 2.38
CA HIS A 92 -14.84 16.11 2.84
C HIS A 92 -16.02 16.29 1.88
N ASP A 93 -15.92 15.77 0.67
CA ASP A 93 -16.91 15.91 -0.39
C ASP A 93 -17.61 14.55 -0.68
N GLY A 94 -17.27 13.50 0.07
CA GLY A 94 -17.89 12.17 0.01
C GLY A 94 -17.27 11.24 -1.04
N ASN A 95 -16.05 11.52 -1.50
CA ASN A 95 -15.34 10.63 -2.42
C ASN A 95 -14.52 9.60 -1.63
N ASP A 96 -14.54 8.35 -2.09
CA ASP A 96 -13.73 7.27 -1.52
C ASP A 96 -12.24 7.66 -1.47
N GLU A 97 -11.66 7.57 -0.29
CA GLU A 97 -10.24 7.78 -0.05
C GLU A 97 -9.72 6.72 0.94
N LYS A 98 -8.39 6.62 1.06
CA LYS A 98 -7.75 5.73 2.02
C LYS A 98 -6.94 6.54 3.02
N TYR A 99 -7.05 6.18 4.29
CA TYR A 99 -6.37 6.88 5.38
C TYR A 99 -5.55 5.89 6.21
N GLN A 100 -4.32 6.25 6.51
CA GLN A 100 -3.47 5.47 7.41
C GLN A 100 -3.99 5.59 8.84
N ALA A 101 -4.00 4.49 9.58
CA ALA A 101 -4.30 4.48 11.00
C ALA A 101 -3.20 3.75 11.77
N ASN A 102 -2.65 4.38 12.82
CA ASN A 102 -1.69 3.72 13.69
C ASN A 102 -2.42 2.66 14.56
N LEU A 103 -2.06 1.39 14.39
CA LEU A 103 -2.72 0.25 15.02
C LEU A 103 -2.48 0.10 16.52
N LEU A 104 -1.56 0.88 17.09
CA LEU A 104 -1.23 0.88 18.52
C LEU A 104 -1.71 2.15 19.23
N SER A 105 -2.26 3.12 18.49
CA SER A 105 -2.68 4.39 19.07
C SER A 105 -3.82 4.24 20.08
N TRP A 106 -4.62 3.17 20.04
CA TRP A 106 -5.69 2.92 21.01
C TRP A 106 -5.20 2.43 22.37
N LEU A 107 -3.90 2.16 22.57
CA LEU A 107 -3.34 1.78 23.86
C LEU A 107 -3.34 2.96 24.87
N PRO A 108 -3.17 2.69 26.18
CA PRO A 108 -3.17 3.73 27.21
C PRO A 108 -1.80 4.39 27.37
N PHE A 109 -0.78 3.91 26.65
CA PHE A 109 0.57 4.47 26.53
C PHE A 109 0.96 4.56 25.05
N GLY A 110 1.95 5.40 24.76
CA GLY A 110 2.44 5.62 23.41
C GLY A 110 3.53 4.62 23.08
N ILE A 111 3.49 4.07 21.87
CA ILE A 111 4.54 3.20 21.35
C ILE A 111 5.17 3.89 20.16
N ASP A 112 6.48 4.09 20.23
CA ASP A 112 7.31 4.46 19.08
C ASP A 112 7.96 3.17 18.57
N ALA A 113 7.57 2.75 17.39
CA ALA A 113 8.06 1.54 16.75
C ALA A 113 8.29 1.81 15.26
N SER A 114 9.31 1.17 14.69
CA SER A 114 9.64 1.26 13.28
C SER A 114 9.50 -0.10 12.59
N ASP A 115 9.12 -0.03 11.32
CA ASP A 115 9.05 -1.09 10.32
C ASP A 115 10.39 -1.24 9.57
N ASP A 116 11.51 -0.95 10.25
CA ASP A 116 12.83 -1.08 9.64
C ASP A 116 13.12 -2.57 9.34
N GLU A 117 13.28 -2.92 8.06
CA GLU A 117 13.80 -4.22 7.64
C GLU A 117 15.10 -4.51 8.40
N ASN A 118 15.14 -5.53 9.27
CA ASN A 118 16.26 -6.45 9.49
C ASN A 118 16.01 -7.38 10.69
N GLY A 119 15.73 -8.66 10.39
CA GLY A 119 15.86 -9.79 11.30
C GLY A 119 17.33 -10.04 11.68
N ASP A 120 17.79 -9.30 12.69
CA ASP A 120 19.08 -9.48 13.35
C ASP A 120 19.09 -10.73 14.27
N LEU A 121 20.11 -10.85 15.13
CA LEU A 121 20.14 -11.87 16.18
C LEU A 121 19.19 -11.49 17.33
N ILE A 122 18.24 -12.37 17.67
CA ILE A 122 17.43 -12.24 18.89
C ILE A 122 18.28 -12.61 20.10
N GLU A 123 18.36 -11.70 21.07
CA GLU A 123 18.85 -11.96 22.42
C GLU A 123 17.67 -12.02 23.39
N LEU A 124 17.46 -13.20 23.98
CA LEU A 124 16.40 -13.43 24.96
C LEU A 124 16.77 -12.79 26.30
N VAL A 125 15.87 -11.96 26.83
CA VAL A 125 16.05 -11.28 28.12
C VAL A 125 15.22 -11.95 29.22
N ASP A 126 14.09 -12.55 28.85
CA ASP A 126 13.15 -13.22 29.75
C ASP A 126 13.01 -14.72 29.42
N ASP A 127 13.30 -15.59 30.39
CA ASP A 127 13.25 -17.05 30.21
C ASP A 127 11.83 -17.63 30.13
N GLU A 128 10.81 -16.90 30.59
CA GLU A 128 9.40 -17.31 30.44
C GLU A 128 8.96 -17.38 28.96
N TRP A 129 9.69 -16.69 28.07
CA TRP A 129 9.41 -16.63 26.65
C TRP A 129 10.35 -17.48 25.77
N ASP A 130 11.18 -18.35 26.38
CA ASP A 130 12.10 -19.24 25.65
C ASP A 130 11.38 -20.14 24.63
N TRP A 131 10.15 -20.55 24.93
CA TRP A 131 9.32 -21.36 24.02
C TRP A 131 9.02 -20.63 22.69
N TYR A 132 8.89 -19.30 22.72
CA TYR A 132 8.56 -18.49 21.54
C TYR A 132 9.82 -18.03 20.80
N PHE A 133 10.79 -17.45 21.52
CA PHE A 133 11.99 -16.83 20.96
C PHE A 133 13.23 -17.73 20.94
N GLY A 134 13.20 -18.91 21.59
CA GLY A 134 14.34 -19.83 21.65
C GLY A 134 14.76 -20.36 20.28
N ASN A 135 13.85 -20.36 19.31
CA ASN A 135 14.15 -20.56 17.90
C ASN A 135 14.14 -19.21 17.20
N GLN A 136 15.31 -18.71 16.78
CA GLN A 136 15.43 -17.45 16.05
C GLN A 136 14.50 -17.42 14.83
N PHE A 137 13.85 -16.28 14.61
CA PHE A 137 13.00 -16.01 13.46
C PHE A 137 13.15 -14.54 13.04
N ASN A 138 12.69 -14.19 11.84
CA ASN A 138 12.71 -12.81 11.36
C ASN A 138 11.50 -12.05 11.88
N TRP A 139 11.68 -10.78 12.27
CA TRP A 139 10.63 -9.87 12.68
C TRP A 139 10.75 -8.56 11.88
N GLU A 140 9.63 -7.86 11.71
CA GLU A 140 9.59 -6.60 10.94
C GLU A 140 9.44 -5.36 11.84
N ILE A 141 8.90 -5.51 13.06
CA ILE A 141 8.68 -4.41 13.98
C ILE A 141 9.69 -4.39 15.12
N VAL A 142 10.30 -3.23 15.33
CA VAL A 142 11.14 -2.95 16.50
C VAL A 142 10.52 -1.85 17.35
N ILE A 143 10.42 -2.08 18.66
CA ILE A 143 9.94 -1.10 19.65
C ILE A 143 11.12 -0.22 20.07
N ASN A 144 11.13 1.02 19.55
CA ASN A 144 12.17 2.00 19.81
C ASN A 144 12.00 2.66 21.18
N ASP A 145 10.77 3.01 21.54
CA ASP A 145 10.44 3.60 22.83
C ASP A 145 8.99 3.31 23.23
N ILE A 146 8.74 3.29 24.53
CA ILE A 146 7.38 3.27 25.09
C ILE A 146 7.25 4.51 25.98
N GLY A 147 6.42 5.45 25.54
CA GLY A 147 6.32 6.78 26.10
C GLY A 147 4.94 7.07 26.69
N GLN A 148 4.84 8.11 27.52
CA GLN A 148 3.54 8.59 27.98
C GLN A 148 2.74 9.20 26.82
N LEU A 149 1.52 8.71 26.63
CA LEU A 149 0.56 9.37 25.74
C LEU A 149 0.21 10.75 26.29
N GLN A 150 0.28 11.76 25.43
CA GLN A 150 -0.34 13.05 25.71
C GLN A 150 -1.83 12.91 25.38
N THR A 151 -2.69 12.98 26.41
CA THR A 151 -4.16 12.89 26.42
C THR A 151 -4.84 11.51 26.56
N PHE A 152 -5.72 11.41 27.57
CA PHE A 152 -6.71 10.33 27.80
C PHE A 152 -8.11 10.67 27.24
N THR A 153 -8.29 11.86 26.66
CA THR A 153 -9.61 12.51 26.51
C THR A 153 -10.06 12.77 25.07
N TRP A 154 -9.39 12.19 24.08
CA TRP A 154 -9.78 12.34 22.67
C TRP A 154 -9.72 11.00 21.96
N ASP A 155 -10.54 10.87 20.92
CA ASP A 155 -10.51 9.77 19.96
C ASP A 155 -9.04 9.51 19.56
N PRO A 156 -8.50 8.28 19.73
CA PRO A 156 -7.15 7.94 19.29
C PRO A 156 -6.92 8.26 17.81
N TYR A 157 -8.01 8.29 17.04
CA TYR A 157 -8.03 8.60 15.62
C TYR A 157 -8.66 9.98 15.42
N LEU A 158 -7.82 10.99 15.18
CA LEU A 158 -8.29 12.29 14.72
C LEU A 158 -8.86 12.15 13.29
N ASP A 159 -9.71 13.12 12.90
CA ASP A 159 -10.19 13.24 11.52
C ASP A 159 -8.99 13.18 10.56
N PRO A 160 -8.86 12.10 9.76
CA PRO A 160 -7.69 11.93 8.92
C PRO A 160 -7.78 12.79 7.64
N ARG A 161 -8.93 13.43 7.39
CA ARG A 161 -9.16 14.26 6.21
C ARG A 161 -8.32 15.54 6.25
N PRO A 162 -7.69 15.93 5.12
CA PRO A 162 -7.01 17.22 5.03
C PRO A 162 -7.98 18.38 5.28
N ARG A 163 -7.57 19.39 6.06
CA ARG A 163 -8.39 20.61 6.23
C ARG A 163 -8.66 21.27 4.88
N LYS A 164 -9.92 21.65 4.59
CA LYS A 164 -10.30 22.37 3.35
C LYS A 164 -9.34 23.55 3.08
N GLY A 165 -8.54 23.43 2.02
CA GLY A 165 -7.62 24.47 1.53
C GLY A 165 -6.28 24.62 2.28
N GLY A 166 -5.89 23.67 3.13
CA GLY A 166 -4.58 23.64 3.78
C GLY A 166 -3.71 22.47 3.31
N PRO A 167 -2.37 22.55 3.45
CA PRO A 167 -1.52 21.37 3.30
C PRO A 167 -1.96 20.28 4.29
N LYS A 168 -1.76 19.01 3.92
CA LYS A 168 -2.01 17.83 4.77
C LYS A 168 -1.40 18.09 6.15
N ALA A 169 -2.24 18.37 7.14
CA ALA A 169 -1.77 18.79 8.46
C ALA A 169 -1.59 17.56 9.35
N LEU A 170 -0.36 17.05 9.44
CA LEU A 170 0.08 16.29 10.61
C LEU A 170 0.10 17.25 11.79
N ARG A 171 -0.99 17.31 12.55
CA ARG A 171 -0.98 17.97 13.85
C ARG A 171 -0.67 16.94 14.92
N SER A 172 0.52 17.08 15.51
CA SER A 172 0.79 16.52 16.83
C SER A 172 -0.14 17.16 17.87
N PRO A 173 -0.67 16.39 18.83
CA PRO A 173 -1.52 16.91 19.90
C PRO A 173 -0.83 18.04 20.70
N THR A 174 -1.60 19.07 21.08
CA THR A 174 -1.14 20.15 21.96
C THR A 174 -1.31 19.80 23.45
N LYS A 175 -0.33 20.22 24.26
CA LYS A 175 -0.14 19.96 25.70
C LYS A 175 -1.36 20.14 26.61
N GLY A 176 -1.65 19.11 27.40
CA GLY A 176 -2.45 19.14 28.64
C GLY A 176 -2.79 17.73 29.17
N GLU A 177 -2.40 17.45 30.43
CA GLU A 177 -2.60 16.24 31.28
C GLU A 177 -2.14 14.85 30.74
N TYR A 178 -1.49 14.08 31.63
CA TYR A 178 -0.70 12.89 31.32
C TYR A 178 -1.55 11.60 31.31
N GLY A 179 -1.18 10.62 30.47
CA GLY A 179 -1.68 9.23 30.52
C GLY A 179 -1.39 8.54 31.86
N PRO A 180 -1.78 7.26 32.04
CA PRO A 180 -1.44 6.54 33.26
C PRO A 180 0.07 6.36 33.31
N HIS A 181 0.65 6.36 34.50
CA HIS A 181 2.04 5.94 34.66
C HIS A 181 2.14 4.45 34.33
N PHE A 182 3.28 4.04 33.79
CA PHE A 182 3.57 2.66 33.44
C PHE A 182 5.06 2.41 33.61
N ASP A 183 5.41 1.13 33.69
CA ASP A 183 6.76 0.63 33.54
C ASP A 183 6.75 -0.45 32.45
N PHE A 184 7.90 -0.71 31.83
CA PHE A 184 8.00 -1.73 30.80
C PHE A 184 9.27 -2.57 30.93
N TRP A 185 9.13 -3.85 30.61
CA TRP A 185 10.20 -4.84 30.61
C TRP A 185 10.39 -5.34 29.19
N ARG A 186 11.66 -5.55 28.82
CA ARG A 186 12.02 -6.11 27.52
C ARG A 186 11.99 -7.61 27.64
N ILE A 187 11.19 -8.27 26.80
CA ILE A 187 11.09 -9.73 26.74
C ILE A 187 12.22 -10.28 25.85
N ALA A 188 12.38 -9.66 24.68
CA ALA A 188 13.41 -9.98 23.71
C ALA A 188 13.99 -8.68 23.13
N VAL A 189 15.29 -8.69 22.83
CA VAL A 189 15.99 -7.55 22.21
C VAL A 189 16.79 -8.00 21.00
N ASP A 190 17.11 -7.06 20.12
CA ASP A 190 18.05 -7.28 19.03
C ASP A 190 19.51 -7.10 19.48
N ASN A 191 20.45 -7.31 18.55
CA ASN A 191 21.89 -7.16 18.77
C ASN A 191 22.35 -5.71 19.10
N VAL A 192 21.49 -4.71 18.93
CA VAL A 192 21.72 -3.31 19.31
C VAL A 192 20.89 -2.90 20.53
N ASN A 193 20.30 -3.87 21.22
CA ASN A 193 19.54 -3.72 22.46
C ASN A 193 18.28 -2.85 22.33
N ARG A 194 17.64 -2.88 21.15
CA ARG A 194 16.27 -2.40 20.91
C ARG A 194 15.27 -3.50 21.25
N ALA A 195 14.10 -3.14 21.77
CA ALA A 195 13.11 -4.13 22.17
C ALA A 195 12.39 -4.69 20.95
N ILE A 196 12.34 -6.02 20.84
CA ILE A 196 11.57 -6.74 19.82
C ILE A 196 10.20 -7.11 20.41
N ALA A 197 10.18 -7.47 21.68
CA ALA A 197 8.97 -7.77 22.44
C ALA A 197 9.05 -7.12 23.82
N ALA A 198 7.91 -6.71 24.35
CA ALA A 198 7.84 -5.99 25.61
C ALA A 198 6.60 -6.36 26.43
N GLU A 199 6.77 -6.32 27.74
CA GLU A 199 5.70 -6.35 28.73
C GLU A 199 5.52 -4.95 29.30
N VAL A 200 4.30 -4.43 29.32
CA VAL A 200 3.98 -3.11 29.86
C VAL A 200 2.97 -3.25 30.98
N ARG A 201 3.28 -2.70 32.16
CA ARG A 201 2.37 -2.67 33.32
C ARG A 201 2.09 -1.25 33.75
N LEU A 202 0.87 -1.00 34.21
CA LEU A 202 0.48 0.31 34.71
C LEU A 202 0.99 0.49 36.15
N ILE A 203 1.24 1.73 36.55
CA ILE A 203 1.60 2.09 37.92
C ILE A 203 0.44 2.86 38.54
N ASP A 204 -0.07 2.37 39.66
CA ASP A 204 -1.01 3.13 40.50
C ASP A 204 -0.22 4.18 41.30
N GLU A 205 -0.34 5.46 40.91
CA GLU A 205 0.32 6.57 41.60
C GLU A 205 -0.08 6.69 43.09
N SER A 206 -1.27 6.22 43.46
CA SER A 206 -1.77 6.35 44.82
C SER A 206 -1.14 5.34 45.78
N GLU A 207 -0.69 4.19 45.25
CA GLU A 207 -0.13 3.09 46.04
C GLU A 207 1.34 2.78 45.70
N ASP A 208 1.93 3.46 44.69
CA ASP A 208 3.27 3.18 44.13
C ASP A 208 3.43 1.69 43.79
N GLN A 209 2.35 1.09 43.29
CA GLN A 209 2.23 -0.33 43.02
C GLN A 209 2.02 -0.57 41.53
N VAL A 210 2.79 -1.51 40.99
CA VAL A 210 2.65 -1.98 39.61
C VAL A 210 1.39 -2.84 39.49
N SER A 211 0.62 -2.66 38.41
CA SER A 211 -0.58 -3.41 38.13
C SER A 211 -0.29 -4.91 38.10
N PRO A 212 -1.20 -5.74 38.62
CA PRO A 212 -1.02 -7.19 38.59
C PRO A 212 -1.15 -7.78 37.18
N GLY A 213 -1.83 -7.09 36.26
CA GLY A 213 -1.94 -7.47 34.84
C GLY A 213 -1.00 -6.66 33.97
N ALA A 214 -0.84 -7.10 32.72
CA ALA A 214 0.08 -6.51 31.76
C ALA A 214 -0.47 -6.45 30.32
N VAL A 215 0.19 -5.66 29.48
CA VAL A 215 0.09 -5.72 28.02
C VAL A 215 1.38 -6.32 27.48
N TYR A 216 1.27 -7.43 26.75
CA TYR A 216 2.37 -8.08 26.06
C TYR A 216 2.33 -7.68 24.58
N LEU A 217 3.45 -7.15 24.08
CA LEU A 217 3.66 -6.79 22.69
C LEU A 217 4.63 -7.81 22.09
N VAL A 218 4.13 -8.63 21.16
CA VAL A 218 4.87 -9.79 20.64
C VAL A 218 4.90 -9.73 19.11
N PRO A 219 6.07 -9.78 18.45
CA PRO A 219 6.16 -9.78 17.00
C PRO A 219 5.54 -11.04 16.39
N GLU A 220 5.13 -10.97 15.13
CA GLU A 220 4.64 -12.14 14.42
C GLU A 220 5.76 -13.16 14.14
N LYS A 221 5.40 -14.45 14.23
CA LYS A 221 6.28 -15.58 13.90
C LYS A 221 5.66 -16.41 12.79
N LYS A 222 6.05 -16.14 11.54
CA LYS A 222 5.49 -16.73 10.31
C LYS A 222 5.35 -18.26 10.29
N SER A 223 6.14 -18.98 11.09
CA SER A 223 6.03 -20.45 11.21
C SER A 223 4.87 -20.93 12.08
N GLN A 224 4.12 -20.03 12.70
CA GLN A 224 3.09 -20.32 13.70
C GLN A 224 1.83 -19.52 13.38
N ASP A 225 0.71 -20.21 13.29
CA ASP A 225 -0.60 -19.57 13.13
C ASP A 225 -1.09 -18.92 14.43
N PHE A 226 -2.14 -18.12 14.33
CA PHE A 226 -2.67 -17.39 15.48
C PHE A 226 -3.26 -18.32 16.55
N ASP A 227 -3.98 -19.39 16.16
CA ASP A 227 -4.54 -20.36 17.12
C ASP A 227 -3.43 -21.05 17.92
N GLY A 228 -2.35 -21.48 17.25
CA GLY A 228 -1.16 -22.04 17.88
C GLY A 228 -0.46 -21.03 18.79
N PHE A 229 -0.39 -19.76 18.40
CA PHE A 229 0.16 -18.67 19.23
C PHE A 229 -0.65 -18.48 20.52
N VAL A 230 -1.98 -18.36 20.42
CA VAL A 230 -2.87 -18.19 21.58
C VAL A 230 -2.75 -19.38 22.53
N ARG A 231 -2.81 -20.61 22.00
CA ARG A 231 -2.70 -21.85 22.79
C ARG A 231 -1.38 -21.93 23.56
N GLN A 232 -0.26 -21.73 22.88
CA GLN A 232 1.05 -21.82 23.52
C GLN A 232 1.27 -20.71 24.55
N THR A 233 0.78 -19.49 24.28
CA THR A 233 0.82 -18.40 25.26
C THR A 233 0.02 -18.75 26.51
N LEU A 234 -1.22 -19.25 26.35
CA LEU A 234 -2.04 -19.70 27.48
C LEU A 234 -1.36 -20.78 28.30
N THR A 235 -0.73 -21.77 27.65
CA THR A 235 -0.05 -22.88 28.34
C THR A 235 1.23 -22.44 29.04
N HIS A 236 2.11 -21.70 28.36
CA HIS A 236 3.45 -21.40 28.87
C HIS A 236 3.48 -20.17 29.79
N LEU A 237 2.73 -19.11 29.46
CA LEU A 237 2.75 -17.86 30.22
C LEU A 237 1.69 -17.86 31.33
N PHE A 238 0.49 -18.33 31.03
CA PHE A 238 -0.65 -18.25 31.96
C PHE A 238 -0.97 -19.58 32.67
N GLU A 239 -0.11 -20.59 32.50
CA GLU A 239 -0.20 -21.92 33.09
C GLU A 239 -1.60 -22.57 32.92
N PHE A 240 -2.24 -22.37 31.75
CA PHE A 240 -3.49 -23.05 31.46
C PHE A 240 -3.22 -24.53 31.18
N ASP A 241 -3.86 -25.38 31.98
CA ASP A 241 -4.04 -26.79 31.67
C ASP A 241 -5.13 -26.92 30.61
N LEU A 242 -4.79 -26.52 29.39
CA LEU A 242 -5.57 -26.84 28.22
C LEU A 242 -5.40 -28.34 28.04
N ASP A 243 -6.36 -29.13 28.53
CA ASP A 243 -6.45 -30.58 28.28
C ASP A 243 -6.03 -30.78 26.83
N SER A 244 -4.81 -31.31 26.65
CA SER A 244 -4.10 -31.20 25.40
C SER A 244 -5.04 -31.69 24.32
N VAL A 245 -5.39 -30.84 23.35
CA VAL A 245 -5.90 -31.33 22.07
C VAL A 245 -4.94 -32.45 21.72
N PRO A 246 -5.38 -33.72 21.76
CA PRO A 246 -4.40 -34.79 21.72
C PRO A 246 -3.61 -34.61 20.43
N GLY A 247 -2.28 -34.69 20.46
CA GLY A 247 -1.48 -34.42 19.24
C GLY A 247 -1.80 -35.34 18.05
N TRP A 248 -2.68 -36.34 18.23
CA TRP A 248 -3.26 -37.08 17.13
C TRP A 248 -4.36 -36.31 16.38
N VAL A 249 -5.03 -35.30 16.95
CA VAL A 249 -6.10 -34.54 16.29
C VAL A 249 -5.56 -33.86 15.04
N ASP A 250 -4.38 -33.27 15.12
CA ASP A 250 -3.68 -32.66 13.98
C ASP A 250 -3.31 -33.70 12.89
N SER A 251 -3.28 -35.00 13.24
CA SER A 251 -3.07 -36.07 12.26
C SER A 251 -4.34 -36.50 11.52
N TYR A 252 -5.49 -35.86 11.79
CA TYR A 252 -6.75 -36.04 11.08
C TYR A 252 -7.13 -34.76 10.33
N GLU A 253 -6.53 -34.58 9.16
CA GLU A 253 -6.99 -33.56 8.19
C GLU A 253 -8.31 -34.01 7.54
N LEU A 254 -9.26 -33.08 7.39
CA LEU A 254 -10.43 -33.34 6.55
C LEU A 254 -9.97 -33.42 5.08
N PRO A 255 -10.48 -34.37 4.27
CA PRO A 255 -9.98 -34.61 2.91
C PRO A 255 -9.95 -33.39 1.97
N ASN A 256 -10.73 -32.35 2.28
CA ASN A 256 -10.83 -31.15 1.47
C ASN A 256 -10.19 -29.91 2.12
N HIS A 257 -9.69 -30.01 3.36
CA HIS A 257 -9.19 -28.85 4.11
C HIS A 257 -8.03 -28.15 3.38
N ASN A 258 -6.95 -28.87 3.09
CA ASN A 258 -5.80 -28.32 2.38
C ASN A 258 -6.15 -27.80 0.98
N LYS A 259 -7.16 -28.42 0.33
CA LYS A 259 -7.64 -27.95 -0.97
C LYS A 259 -8.33 -26.59 -0.85
N VAL A 260 -9.17 -26.43 0.17
CA VAL A 260 -9.86 -25.16 0.44
C VAL A 260 -8.86 -24.10 0.89
N GLU A 261 -7.89 -24.42 1.74
CA GLU A 261 -6.83 -23.48 2.12
C GLU A 261 -5.97 -23.03 0.94
N GLN A 262 -5.61 -23.94 0.03
CA GLN A 262 -4.94 -23.56 -1.22
C GLN A 262 -5.82 -22.67 -2.09
N GLU A 263 -7.10 -22.99 -2.24
CA GLU A 263 -8.04 -22.15 -2.99
C GLU A 263 -8.17 -20.75 -2.37
N ILE A 264 -8.16 -20.61 -1.03
CA ILE A 264 -8.16 -19.32 -0.32
C ILE A 264 -6.91 -18.54 -0.66
N ASN A 265 -5.72 -19.11 -0.45
CA ASN A 265 -4.44 -18.46 -0.74
C ASN A 265 -4.31 -18.03 -2.22
N ASP A 266 -4.81 -18.86 -3.15
CA ASP A 266 -4.82 -18.57 -4.58
C ASP A 266 -5.77 -17.40 -4.91
N ILE A 267 -6.91 -17.30 -4.24
CA ILE A 267 -7.88 -16.21 -4.40
C ILE A 267 -7.32 -14.92 -3.81
N GLU A 268 -6.74 -14.96 -2.61
CA GLU A 268 -6.12 -13.79 -1.96
C GLU A 268 -4.98 -13.23 -2.82
N SER A 269 -4.14 -14.10 -3.37
CA SER A 269 -3.08 -13.70 -4.31
C SER A 269 -3.65 -13.02 -5.57
N GLN A 270 -4.78 -13.53 -6.09
CA GLN A 270 -5.47 -12.91 -7.22
C GLN A 270 -6.05 -11.54 -6.84
N ILE A 271 -6.68 -11.41 -5.68
CA ILE A 271 -7.21 -10.13 -5.18
C ILE A 271 -6.09 -9.11 -5.09
N SER A 272 -4.98 -9.44 -4.43
CA SER A 272 -3.81 -8.55 -4.30
C SER A 272 -3.30 -8.08 -5.67
N SER A 273 -3.19 -8.98 -6.65
CA SER A 273 -2.76 -8.62 -8.01
C SER A 273 -3.74 -7.68 -8.74
N LEU A 274 -5.05 -7.86 -8.52
CA LEU A 274 -6.08 -7.01 -9.09
C LEU A 274 -6.11 -5.63 -8.43
N GLU A 275 -5.88 -5.56 -7.12
CA GLU A 275 -5.75 -4.31 -6.38
C GLU A 275 -4.55 -3.49 -6.85
N ASP A 276 -3.39 -4.14 -7.06
CA ASP A 276 -2.22 -3.50 -7.66
C ASP A 276 -2.53 -2.97 -9.07
N THR A 277 -3.28 -3.74 -9.87
CA THR A 277 -3.73 -3.30 -11.21
C THR A 277 -4.62 -2.06 -11.13
N ILE A 278 -5.55 -2.01 -10.16
CA ILE A 278 -6.41 -0.85 -9.91
C ILE A 278 -5.57 0.35 -9.45
N ARG A 279 -4.61 0.14 -8.55
CA ARG A 279 -3.72 1.19 -8.05
C ARG A 279 -2.93 1.82 -9.19
N ASN A 280 -2.30 0.99 -10.03
CA ASN A 280 -1.55 1.45 -11.20
C ASN A 280 -2.47 2.20 -12.18
N SER A 281 -3.68 1.69 -12.41
CA SER A 281 -4.68 2.37 -13.26
C SER A 281 -5.09 3.74 -12.73
N ARG A 282 -5.18 3.91 -11.40
CA ARG A 282 -5.47 5.20 -10.76
C ARG A 282 -4.30 6.16 -10.89
N GLU A 283 -3.08 5.66 -10.71
CA GLU A 283 -1.86 6.44 -10.89
C GLU A 283 -1.72 6.92 -12.33
N PHE A 284 -1.96 6.08 -13.34
CA PHE A 284 -1.88 6.51 -14.74
C PHE A 284 -2.89 7.59 -15.12
N ARG A 285 -4.00 7.75 -14.40
CA ARG A 285 -4.95 8.86 -14.64
C ARG A 285 -4.36 10.22 -14.28
N THR A 286 -3.31 10.28 -13.47
CA THR A 286 -2.69 11.55 -13.06
C THR A 286 -2.06 12.29 -14.25
N ILE A 287 -1.67 11.59 -15.34
CA ILE A 287 -1.13 12.21 -16.57
C ILE A 287 -2.07 13.27 -17.17
N LEU A 288 -3.36 13.21 -16.84
CA LEU A 288 -4.36 14.16 -17.30
C LEU A 288 -4.31 15.49 -16.55
N PHE A 289 -3.80 15.58 -15.32
CA PHE A 289 -3.85 16.83 -14.53
C PHE A 289 -2.53 17.22 -13.84
N ASP A 290 -1.58 16.31 -13.76
CA ASP A 290 -0.35 16.49 -12.99
C ASP A 290 0.70 17.38 -13.71
N THR A 291 1.77 17.77 -13.00
CA THR A 291 2.90 18.56 -13.52
C THR A 291 4.20 18.30 -12.75
N GLY A 292 5.35 18.66 -13.33
CA GLY A 292 6.69 18.45 -12.75
C GLY A 292 7.03 16.97 -12.60
N ASP A 293 7.92 16.64 -11.68
CA ASP A 293 8.51 15.31 -11.48
C ASP A 293 7.45 14.19 -11.43
N SER A 294 6.32 14.43 -10.76
CA SER A 294 5.21 13.46 -10.66
C SER A 294 4.58 13.11 -12.01
N LEU A 295 4.42 14.10 -12.91
CA LEU A 295 3.96 13.87 -14.27
C LEU A 295 5.00 13.09 -15.07
N GLU A 296 6.28 13.44 -14.92
CA GLU A 296 7.38 12.82 -15.65
C GLU A 296 7.50 11.33 -15.31
N ASP A 297 7.47 11.01 -14.02
CA ASP A 297 7.47 9.61 -13.54
C ASP A 297 6.27 8.83 -14.06
N THR A 298 5.07 9.42 -13.97
CA THR A 298 3.84 8.75 -14.42
C THR A 298 3.88 8.48 -15.93
N VAL A 299 4.30 9.46 -16.74
CA VAL A 299 4.42 9.30 -18.20
C VAL A 299 5.42 8.20 -18.57
N ARG A 300 6.59 8.16 -17.91
CA ARG A 300 7.56 7.07 -18.08
C ARG A 300 6.94 5.71 -17.71
N GLY A 301 6.18 5.66 -16.62
CA GLY A 301 5.44 4.48 -16.18
C GLY A 301 4.44 3.99 -17.23
N VAL A 302 3.62 4.89 -17.77
CA VAL A 302 2.63 4.58 -18.83
C VAL A 302 3.30 4.04 -20.09
N LEU A 303 4.39 4.66 -20.54
CA LEU A 303 5.12 4.18 -21.73
C LEU A 303 5.71 2.77 -21.50
N ARG A 304 6.29 2.51 -20.33
CA ARG A 304 6.79 1.17 -19.96
C ARG A 304 5.67 0.14 -19.87
N HIS A 305 4.52 0.54 -19.32
CA HIS A 305 3.34 -0.32 -19.22
C HIS A 305 2.82 -0.75 -20.59
N MET A 306 2.90 0.14 -21.59
CA MET A 306 2.60 -0.18 -22.98
C MET A 306 3.70 -0.98 -23.71
N GLY A 307 4.73 -1.42 -22.99
CA GLY A 307 5.79 -2.31 -23.49
C GLY A 307 7.04 -1.61 -24.03
N LEU A 308 7.14 -0.28 -23.94
CA LEU A 308 8.33 0.44 -24.39
C LEU A 308 9.46 0.35 -23.35
N SER A 309 10.70 0.22 -23.81
CA SER A 309 11.86 0.48 -22.96
C SER A 309 12.03 1.98 -22.78
N VAL A 310 11.99 2.46 -21.54
CA VAL A 310 12.19 3.89 -21.23
C VAL A 310 13.33 4.04 -20.24
N ASP A 311 14.43 4.61 -20.72
CA ASP A 311 15.60 4.95 -19.92
C ASP A 311 15.25 6.05 -18.91
N PRO A 312 15.88 6.05 -17.72
CA PRO A 312 15.60 7.01 -16.67
C PRO A 312 16.00 8.44 -17.05
N GLU A 313 15.49 9.39 -16.27
CA GLU A 313 15.86 10.79 -16.37
C GLU A 313 17.36 11.01 -16.17
N LYS A 314 17.84 12.15 -16.66
CA LYS A 314 19.14 12.71 -16.32
C LYS A 314 18.93 14.14 -15.84
N SER A 315 19.00 14.34 -14.52
CA SER A 315 18.76 15.64 -13.88
C SER A 315 19.45 16.82 -14.60
N GLY A 316 18.66 17.86 -14.89
CA GLY A 316 19.09 19.06 -15.61
C GLY A 316 19.33 18.88 -17.11
N HIS A 317 19.17 17.66 -17.63
CA HIS A 317 19.24 17.28 -19.03
C HIS A 317 17.86 16.71 -19.41
N ARG A 318 17.78 15.48 -19.95
CA ARG A 318 16.53 14.88 -20.46
C ARG A 318 15.66 14.26 -19.36
N ASP A 319 14.35 14.23 -19.59
CA ASP A 319 13.38 13.55 -18.71
C ASP A 319 13.34 12.04 -18.99
N GLY A 320 14.02 11.57 -20.03
CA GLY A 320 14.18 10.15 -20.32
C GLY A 320 14.59 9.92 -21.77
N GLY A 321 14.60 8.65 -22.18
CA GLY A 321 14.82 8.27 -23.56
C GLY A 321 14.13 6.96 -23.92
N ILE A 322 13.63 6.86 -25.15
CA ILE A 322 13.03 5.64 -25.69
C ILE A 322 13.98 5.11 -26.77
N PRO A 323 14.88 4.16 -26.44
CA PRO A 323 15.70 3.50 -27.44
C PRO A 323 14.86 2.53 -28.27
N LEU A 324 14.83 2.74 -29.58
CA LEU A 324 14.34 1.81 -30.58
C LEU A 324 15.51 1.27 -31.41
N ASP A 325 15.27 0.26 -32.25
CA ASP A 325 16.33 -0.41 -33.02
C ASP A 325 17.12 0.53 -33.94
N SER A 326 16.47 1.53 -34.54
CA SER A 326 17.06 2.44 -35.52
C SER A 326 17.21 3.88 -35.04
N GLU A 327 16.52 4.27 -33.97
CA GLU A 327 16.48 5.64 -33.47
C GLU A 327 16.27 5.70 -31.96
N THR A 328 16.49 6.88 -31.37
CA THR A 328 16.28 7.10 -29.94
C THR A 328 15.49 8.38 -29.76
N TYR A 329 14.32 8.26 -29.14
CA TYR A 329 13.52 9.43 -28.79
C TYR A 329 14.03 10.04 -27.48
N ILE A 330 14.40 11.31 -27.51
CA ILE A 330 14.80 12.07 -26.31
C ILE A 330 13.56 12.80 -25.78
N LEU A 331 13.24 12.57 -24.51
CA LEU A 331 11.99 13.06 -23.91
C LEU A 331 12.18 14.41 -23.23
N GLU A 332 11.20 15.30 -23.46
CA GLU A 332 10.87 16.45 -22.61
C GLU A 332 9.38 16.31 -22.26
N ILE A 333 9.04 16.30 -20.98
CA ILE A 333 7.69 16.09 -20.45
C ILE A 333 7.30 17.32 -19.65
N THR A 334 6.13 17.90 -19.93
CA THR A 334 5.73 19.12 -19.20
C THR A 334 4.23 19.27 -19.04
N GLY A 335 3.82 19.71 -17.84
CA GLY A 335 2.45 20.08 -17.54
C GLY A 335 2.28 21.59 -17.40
N THR A 336 1.34 22.17 -18.14
CA THR A 336 1.10 23.62 -18.19
C THR A 336 -0.39 23.93 -18.08
N ASP A 337 -0.70 25.10 -17.53
CA ASP A 337 -2.07 25.61 -17.45
C ASP A 337 -2.56 26.22 -18.79
N GLY A 338 -1.69 26.29 -19.80
CA GLY A 338 -1.98 26.83 -21.13
C GLY A 338 -1.30 26.04 -22.26
N GLY A 339 -0.89 26.72 -23.33
CA GLY A 339 -0.19 26.10 -24.46
C GLY A 339 1.31 25.86 -24.23
N VAL A 340 1.97 25.30 -25.26
CA VAL A 340 3.41 25.09 -25.29
C VAL A 340 4.14 26.41 -25.54
N SER A 341 5.21 26.66 -24.78
CA SER A 341 6.08 27.82 -25.02
C SER A 341 7.29 27.43 -25.86
N HIS A 342 7.79 28.34 -26.71
CA HIS A 342 9.05 28.18 -27.45
C HIS A 342 10.25 27.83 -26.55
N GLY A 343 10.19 28.25 -25.28
CA GLY A 343 11.19 27.90 -24.27
C GLY A 343 11.32 26.39 -24.11
N LYS A 344 10.21 25.64 -24.16
CA LYS A 344 10.20 24.17 -24.04
C LYS A 344 10.82 23.48 -25.25
N ILE A 345 10.56 23.97 -26.45
CA ILE A 345 11.19 23.47 -27.67
C ILE A 345 12.71 23.71 -27.64
N SER A 346 13.13 24.88 -27.14
CA SER A 346 14.54 25.19 -26.93
C SER A 346 15.20 24.34 -25.83
N GLN A 347 14.43 23.86 -24.84
CA GLN A 347 14.94 22.92 -23.82
C GLN A 347 15.21 21.55 -24.45
N LEU A 348 14.25 21.02 -25.20
CA LEU A 348 14.39 19.74 -25.91
C LEU A 348 15.58 19.73 -26.88
N ASP A 349 15.82 20.82 -27.60
CA ASP A 349 16.98 20.97 -28.49
C ASP A 349 18.33 20.88 -27.77
N ARG A 350 18.41 21.47 -26.58
CA ARG A 350 19.59 21.35 -25.73
C ARG A 350 19.75 19.90 -25.25
N HIS A 351 18.67 19.22 -24.89
CA HIS A 351 18.73 17.80 -24.49
C HIS A 351 19.22 16.88 -25.61
N LEU A 352 18.86 17.17 -26.87
CA LEU A 352 19.42 16.48 -28.03
C LEU A 352 20.92 16.74 -28.21
N SER A 353 21.34 18.01 -28.10
CA SER A 353 22.77 18.39 -28.19
C SER A 353 23.61 17.74 -27.09
N ASP A 354 23.07 17.66 -25.88
CA ASP A 354 23.71 17.00 -24.74
C ASP A 354 23.79 15.48 -24.97
N ALA A 355 22.70 14.85 -25.42
CA ALA A 355 22.67 13.42 -25.74
C ALA A 355 23.66 13.06 -26.87
N GLU A 356 23.83 13.92 -27.86
CA GLU A 356 24.84 13.76 -28.92
C GLU A 356 26.26 13.86 -28.35
N SER A 357 26.54 14.89 -27.55
CA SER A 357 27.84 15.10 -26.92
C SER A 357 28.26 13.95 -25.99
N GLU A 358 27.28 13.29 -25.37
CA GLU A 358 27.46 12.11 -24.52
C GLU A 358 27.60 10.80 -25.30
N GLY A 359 27.28 10.80 -26.59
CA GLY A 359 27.18 9.57 -27.40
C GLY A 359 26.00 8.68 -26.99
N TYR A 360 24.98 9.22 -26.34
CA TYR A 360 23.79 8.50 -25.88
C TYR A 360 22.75 8.39 -27.01
N GLY A 361 22.34 7.17 -27.37
CA GLY A 361 21.36 6.91 -28.43
C GLY A 361 21.91 6.96 -29.86
N THR A 362 21.08 6.56 -30.81
CA THR A 362 21.35 6.57 -32.26
C THR A 362 20.24 7.32 -32.98
N ASN A 363 20.55 8.04 -34.07
CA ASN A 363 19.56 8.78 -34.89
C ASN A 363 18.49 9.49 -34.04
N ARG A 364 18.89 10.49 -33.25
CA ARG A 364 18.09 11.02 -32.14
C ARG A 364 16.95 11.91 -32.65
N THR A 365 15.75 11.69 -32.13
CA THR A 365 14.58 12.51 -32.43
C THR A 365 14.03 13.08 -31.12
N GLY A 366 13.71 14.37 -31.07
CA GLY A 366 13.10 14.98 -29.88
C GLY A 366 11.62 14.64 -29.80
N LEU A 367 11.13 14.19 -28.64
CA LEU A 367 9.71 13.96 -28.38
C LEU A 367 9.26 14.79 -27.16
N LEU A 368 8.38 15.75 -27.42
CA LEU A 368 7.78 16.64 -26.44
C LEU A 368 6.41 16.10 -26.01
N ILE A 369 6.29 15.66 -24.76
CA ILE A 369 5.04 15.18 -24.18
C ILE A 369 4.41 16.27 -23.32
N VAL A 370 3.19 16.70 -23.64
CA VAL A 370 2.59 17.90 -23.03
C VAL A 370 1.22 17.63 -22.42
N ASN A 371 1.12 17.88 -21.11
CA ASN A 371 -0.15 18.02 -20.40
C ASN A 371 -0.61 19.48 -20.44
N HIS A 372 -1.17 19.90 -21.57
CA HIS A 372 -1.67 21.27 -21.79
C HIS A 372 -3.05 21.46 -21.17
N ASP A 373 -3.41 22.71 -20.86
CA ASP A 373 -4.70 23.09 -20.26
C ASP A 373 -5.13 22.16 -19.11
N ARG A 374 -4.17 21.72 -18.28
CA ARG A 374 -4.32 20.58 -17.34
C ARG A 374 -5.42 20.73 -16.29
N LYS A 375 -5.89 21.96 -16.07
CA LYS A 375 -6.98 22.31 -15.14
C LYS A 375 -8.37 22.25 -15.78
N SER A 376 -8.43 22.07 -17.10
CA SER A 376 -9.65 21.91 -17.87
C SER A 376 -9.94 20.44 -18.08
N ASP A 377 -11.21 20.10 -18.29
CA ASP A 377 -11.62 18.76 -18.71
C ASP A 377 -10.91 18.37 -20.02
N PRO A 378 -10.32 17.16 -20.14
CA PRO A 378 -9.68 16.68 -21.36
C PRO A 378 -10.50 16.88 -22.65
N GLU A 379 -11.83 16.75 -22.60
CA GLU A 379 -12.68 16.90 -23.80
C GLU A 379 -12.71 18.34 -24.33
N ASP A 380 -12.55 19.32 -23.44
CA ASP A 380 -12.58 20.75 -23.75
C ASP A 380 -11.21 21.31 -24.17
N ARG A 381 -10.13 20.54 -24.01
CA ARG A 381 -8.77 21.02 -24.29
C ARG A 381 -8.54 21.19 -25.78
N ARG A 382 -7.90 22.30 -26.15
CA ARG A 382 -7.57 22.62 -27.53
C ARG A 382 -6.20 23.26 -27.59
N LEU A 383 -5.18 22.44 -27.90
CA LEU A 383 -3.84 22.94 -28.12
C LEU A 383 -3.77 23.70 -29.44
N ASN A 384 -3.55 25.01 -29.38
CA ASN A 384 -3.23 25.81 -30.57
C ASN A 384 -1.76 25.58 -30.95
N THR A 385 -1.52 24.86 -32.03
CA THR A 385 -0.18 24.50 -32.51
C THR A 385 0.42 25.50 -33.49
N GLU A 386 -0.38 26.41 -34.07
CA GLU A 386 0.06 27.34 -35.13
C GLU A 386 1.28 28.19 -34.73
N ASN A 387 1.44 28.45 -33.43
CA ASN A 387 2.54 29.27 -32.93
C ASN A 387 3.89 28.56 -32.90
N PHE A 388 3.94 27.23 -33.03
CA PHE A 388 5.17 26.45 -32.87
C PHE A 388 5.32 25.26 -33.83
N THR A 389 4.33 24.97 -34.68
CA THR A 389 4.44 23.92 -35.71
C THR A 389 5.65 24.12 -36.61
N ASP A 390 5.88 25.35 -37.12
CA ASP A 390 7.04 25.64 -37.96
C ASP A 390 8.36 25.32 -37.24
N GLU A 391 8.44 25.55 -35.92
CA GLU A 391 9.65 25.26 -35.14
C GLU A 391 9.85 23.76 -34.89
N LEU A 392 8.76 23.00 -34.72
CA LEU A 392 8.81 21.54 -34.65
C LEU A 392 9.29 20.96 -35.99
N ASP A 393 8.75 21.48 -37.10
CA ASP A 393 9.11 21.05 -38.46
C ASP A 393 10.57 21.34 -38.80
N GLU A 394 11.05 22.54 -38.50
CA GLU A 394 12.45 22.92 -38.75
C GLU A 394 13.46 22.05 -37.98
N ARG A 395 13.08 21.59 -36.78
CA ARG A 395 13.95 20.79 -35.91
C ARG A 395 13.71 19.28 -36.01
N GLY A 396 12.65 18.86 -36.71
CA GLY A 396 12.21 17.46 -36.79
C GLY A 396 11.78 16.89 -35.44
N PHE A 397 11.16 17.72 -34.59
CA PHE A 397 10.67 17.29 -33.27
C PHE A 397 9.23 16.82 -33.33
N LYS A 398 8.91 15.85 -32.48
CA LYS A 398 7.56 15.33 -32.31
C LYS A 398 6.90 15.90 -31.07
N LEU A 399 5.58 16.01 -31.11
CA LEU A 399 4.75 16.40 -30.00
C LEU A 399 3.63 15.38 -29.79
N LEU A 400 3.45 14.95 -28.56
CA LEU A 400 2.35 14.09 -28.11
C LEU A 400 1.69 14.76 -26.91
N THR A 401 0.36 14.86 -26.89
CA THR A 401 -0.33 15.37 -25.68
C THR A 401 -0.59 14.23 -24.72
N THR A 402 -0.68 14.51 -23.41
CA THR A 402 -1.06 13.47 -22.44
C THR A 402 -2.48 12.97 -22.62
N VAL A 403 -3.36 13.74 -23.28
CA VAL A 403 -4.70 13.28 -23.69
C VAL A 403 -4.59 12.19 -24.75
N GLU A 404 -3.75 12.38 -25.76
CA GLU A 404 -3.51 11.36 -26.78
C GLU A 404 -2.81 10.12 -26.19
N LEU A 405 -1.82 10.32 -25.32
CA LEU A 405 -1.17 9.23 -24.58
C LEU A 405 -2.17 8.43 -23.73
N TYR A 406 -3.11 9.11 -23.07
CA TYR A 406 -4.15 8.47 -22.28
C TYR A 406 -5.11 7.64 -23.14
N LYS A 407 -5.49 8.13 -24.32
CA LYS A 407 -6.31 7.36 -25.27
C LYS A 407 -5.55 6.12 -25.78
N MET A 408 -4.27 6.26 -26.11
CA MET A 408 -3.41 5.14 -26.50
C MET A 408 -3.35 4.09 -25.39
N LEU A 409 -3.15 4.51 -24.13
CA LEU A 409 -3.19 3.62 -22.97
C LEU A 409 -4.54 2.91 -22.86
N CYS A 410 -5.65 3.63 -23.01
CA CYS A 410 -7.00 3.03 -22.98
C CYS A 410 -7.19 1.97 -24.08
N ALA A 411 -6.74 2.23 -25.30
CA ALA A 411 -6.79 1.27 -26.40
C ALA A 411 -5.88 0.06 -26.14
N TYR A 412 -4.68 0.28 -25.58
CA TYR A 412 -3.75 -0.77 -25.20
C TYR A 412 -4.35 -1.70 -24.13
N GLU A 413 -4.96 -1.15 -23.08
CA GLU A 413 -5.67 -1.90 -22.03
C GLU A 413 -6.84 -2.74 -22.59
N ARG A 414 -7.51 -2.24 -23.63
CA ARG A 414 -8.57 -2.98 -24.34
C ARG A 414 -8.03 -4.03 -25.31
N ASN A 415 -6.70 -4.17 -25.43
CA ASN A 415 -6.02 -4.99 -26.44
C ASN A 415 -6.37 -4.60 -27.88
N GLU A 416 -6.74 -3.33 -28.09
CA GLU A 416 -7.00 -2.74 -29.41
C GLU A 416 -5.69 -2.24 -30.06
N LEU A 417 -4.63 -2.12 -29.27
CA LEU A 417 -3.33 -1.59 -29.64
C LEU A 417 -2.22 -2.47 -29.05
N THR A 418 -1.23 -2.84 -29.86
CA THR A 418 -0.06 -3.63 -29.45
C THR A 418 1.16 -2.75 -29.24
N THR A 419 2.21 -3.24 -28.59
CA THR A 419 3.46 -2.48 -28.40
C THR A 419 4.05 -2.03 -29.75
N GLU A 420 3.98 -2.87 -30.78
CA GLU A 420 4.39 -2.50 -32.14
C GLU A 420 3.55 -1.34 -32.70
N ASP A 421 2.23 -1.33 -32.48
CA ASP A 421 1.37 -0.23 -32.91
C ASP A 421 1.73 1.08 -32.18
N VAL A 422 2.09 1.03 -30.88
CA VAL A 422 2.58 2.20 -30.13
C VAL A 422 3.84 2.77 -30.78
N ILE A 423 4.79 1.88 -31.11
CA ILE A 423 6.06 2.26 -31.74
C ILE A 423 5.78 2.93 -33.09
N ASP A 424 4.91 2.35 -33.91
CA ASP A 424 4.53 2.91 -35.21
C ASP A 424 3.85 4.29 -35.08
N ILE A 425 2.99 4.47 -34.08
CA ILE A 425 2.34 5.77 -33.81
C ILE A 425 3.36 6.83 -33.39
N ILE A 426 4.29 6.50 -32.49
CA ILE A 426 5.34 7.44 -32.07
C ILE A 426 6.30 7.74 -33.22
N SER A 427 6.55 6.75 -34.09
CA SER A 427 7.48 6.84 -35.22
C SER A 427 6.83 7.30 -36.52
N THR A 428 5.60 7.84 -36.46
CA THR A 428 4.91 8.43 -37.60
C THR A 428 5.75 9.52 -38.28
N GLU A 429 5.48 9.89 -39.53
CA GLU A 429 6.17 11.03 -40.17
C GLU A 429 5.67 12.38 -39.65
N ASP A 430 4.46 12.41 -39.06
CA ASP A 430 3.88 13.65 -38.53
C ASP A 430 4.62 14.13 -37.26
N ASN A 431 4.80 15.44 -37.16
CA ASN A 431 5.42 16.07 -35.99
C ASN A 431 4.43 16.28 -34.84
N ILE A 432 3.13 16.22 -35.11
CA ILE A 432 2.10 16.26 -34.07
C ILE A 432 1.39 14.92 -34.11
N ILE A 433 1.63 14.11 -33.08
CA ILE A 433 1.05 12.79 -32.95
C ILE A 433 -0.41 12.95 -32.50
N GLN A 434 -1.32 12.42 -33.29
CA GLN A 434 -2.75 12.35 -33.01
C GLN A 434 -3.15 10.88 -32.99
N PHE A 435 -3.87 10.47 -31.95
CA PHE A 435 -4.47 9.15 -31.87
C PHE A 435 -5.99 9.27 -32.04
N ASP A 436 -6.47 8.85 -33.21
CA ASP A 436 -7.88 8.86 -33.52
C ASP A 436 -8.53 7.57 -32.96
N ASP A 437 -9.35 7.72 -31.92
CA ASP A 437 -10.10 6.63 -31.25
C ASP A 437 -11.31 6.17 -32.09
N ASP A 438 -11.41 6.60 -33.36
CA ASP A 438 -12.54 6.30 -34.24
C ASP A 438 -12.47 4.85 -34.76
N LEU A 439 -12.60 3.89 -33.85
CA LEU A 439 -12.85 2.48 -34.11
C LEU A 439 -14.31 2.22 -34.55
N THR A 440 -14.86 3.09 -35.40
CA THR A 440 -16.13 2.80 -36.10
C THR A 440 -15.95 2.21 -37.50
N GLU A 441 -14.72 2.13 -38.06
CA GLU A 441 -14.47 1.44 -39.34
C GLU A 441 -13.67 0.12 -39.27
N THR A 442 -13.08 -0.24 -38.11
CA THR A 442 -12.24 -1.47 -37.98
C THR A 442 -13.04 -2.73 -37.65
N THR A 443 -14.38 -2.67 -37.63
CA THR A 443 -15.22 -3.89 -37.64
C THR A 443 -14.98 -4.71 -38.92
N THR A 444 -14.50 -4.09 -40.00
CA THR A 444 -14.18 -4.76 -41.26
C THR A 444 -12.86 -5.55 -41.19
N ASN A 445 -11.91 -5.14 -40.35
CA ASN A 445 -10.57 -5.74 -40.30
C ASN A 445 -10.46 -6.85 -39.24
N VAL A 446 -11.21 -6.76 -38.13
CA VAL A 446 -11.33 -7.87 -37.18
C VAL A 446 -12.09 -9.05 -37.79
N LEU A 447 -13.15 -8.78 -38.57
CA LEU A 447 -13.83 -9.83 -39.33
C LEU A 447 -12.93 -10.47 -40.39
N SER A 448 -12.07 -9.69 -41.06
CA SER A 448 -11.11 -10.23 -42.04
C SER A 448 -10.05 -11.14 -41.41
N ARG A 449 -9.56 -10.80 -40.20
CA ARG A 449 -8.59 -11.61 -39.44
C ARG A 449 -9.23 -12.86 -38.83
N VAL A 450 -10.44 -12.74 -38.29
CA VAL A 450 -11.22 -13.89 -37.79
C VAL A 450 -11.60 -14.85 -38.92
N ASP A 451 -11.95 -14.35 -40.11
CA ASP A 451 -12.24 -15.19 -41.27
C ASP A 451 -10.98 -15.87 -41.84
N ASN A 452 -9.81 -15.20 -41.80
CA ASN A 452 -8.54 -15.84 -42.17
C ASN A 452 -8.13 -16.95 -41.18
N VAL A 453 -8.31 -16.73 -39.87
CA VAL A 453 -8.05 -17.75 -38.83
C VAL A 453 -9.04 -18.89 -38.94
N LYS A 454 -10.33 -18.63 -39.17
CA LYS A 454 -11.34 -19.68 -39.43
C LYS A 454 -11.01 -20.48 -40.69
N ARG A 455 -10.50 -19.85 -41.75
CA ARG A 455 -10.09 -20.53 -42.99
C ARG A 455 -8.86 -21.42 -42.78
N LEU A 456 -7.90 -20.97 -41.97
CA LEU A 456 -6.72 -21.75 -41.57
C LEU A 456 -7.10 -22.95 -40.68
N LEU A 457 -7.98 -22.74 -39.70
CA LEU A 457 -8.46 -23.81 -38.82
C LEU A 457 -9.33 -24.83 -39.57
N SER A 458 -10.17 -24.38 -40.51
CA SER A 458 -11.00 -25.28 -41.33
C SER A 458 -10.17 -26.18 -42.27
N GLY A 459 -8.95 -25.75 -42.64
CA GLY A 459 -8.01 -26.55 -43.42
C GLY A 459 -7.21 -27.57 -42.59
N LEU A 460 -7.14 -27.40 -41.26
CA LEU A 460 -6.42 -28.30 -40.35
C LEU A 460 -7.25 -29.51 -39.88
N PHE A 461 -8.57 -29.51 -40.12
CA PHE A 461 -9.48 -30.57 -39.72
C PHE A 461 -10.12 -31.33 -40.90
N GLN A 462 -9.53 -31.25 -42.10
CA GLN A 462 -10.01 -31.95 -43.30
C GLN A 462 -9.06 -33.02 -43.89
N ASP A 463 -8.06 -33.48 -43.13
CA ASP A 463 -7.26 -34.67 -43.50
C ASP A 463 -7.49 -35.85 -42.53
#